data_AF-A0A965VWR5-F1
#
_entry.id   AF-A0A965VWR5-F1
#
_cell.length_a   1.000
_cell.length_b   1.000
_cell.length_c   1.000
_cell.angle_alpha   90.00
_cell.angle_beta   90.00
_cell.angle_gamma   90.00
#
_symmetry.space_group_name_H-M   'P 1'
#
loop_
_entity.id
_entity.type
_entity.pdbx_description
1 polymer ?
#
loop_
_entity_poly.entity_id
_entity_poly.type
_entity_poly.pdbx_seq_one_letter_code
_entity_poly.pdbx_strand_id
1 'polypeptide(L)'
;MVIFKLFFSRCCALAKGVSALALSGAGLVASAQDVRTYIPANAQKYLHWVTIQYKETWPEMPQPHYFPALIEHESCMSLAHARCWSPTSRLKTSREEGAGLGQLTRAYNSDGSIRFDALNNMRKVDPQGLNELRWDTVYQRPDLQIRVIVLMTRQNWSRIQNLVPEDGARLHMTDAAYNGGLGGLLNERRACAGRDGCDPNQWFGHVEKVCLKSTKPLYGGRSACDINRHHVYDVIHTRMPKYKWKV
;
A
#
# COMPACT_ATOMS: atom_id res chain seq x y z
N MET A 1 11.64 12.11 -3.99
CA MET A 1 10.82 11.39 -4.98
C MET A 1 9.70 10.71 -4.21
N VAL A 2 8.46 11.13 -4.42
CA VAL A 2 7.34 10.58 -3.64
C VAL A 2 6.37 9.83 -4.56
N ILE A 3 6.05 8.60 -4.17
CA ILE A 3 5.18 7.68 -4.89
C ILE A 3 3.78 7.83 -4.30
N PHE A 4 3.05 8.90 -4.65
CA PHE A 4 1.71 9.07 -4.10
C PHE A 4 0.71 8.17 -4.83
N LYS A 5 0.51 6.99 -4.26
CA LYS A 5 -0.59 6.08 -4.59
C LYS A 5 -1.63 6.17 -3.49
N LEU A 6 -2.86 6.56 -3.85
CA LEU A 6 -4.01 5.66 -3.75
C LEU A 6 -5.31 6.35 -4.16
N PHE A 7 -6.11 5.55 -4.87
CA PHE A 7 -7.49 5.82 -5.19
C PHE A 7 -8.35 5.70 -3.94
N PHE A 8 -9.17 6.72 -3.68
CA PHE A 8 -10.38 6.55 -2.90
C PHE A 8 -11.57 7.09 -3.68
N SER A 9 -12.61 6.25 -3.75
CA SER A 9 -13.93 6.64 -4.19
C SER A 9 -14.55 7.55 -3.13
N ARG A 10 -15.10 8.69 -3.55
CA ARG A 10 -16.09 9.42 -2.75
C ARG A 10 -17.26 8.47 -2.51
N CYS A 11 -17.52 8.06 -1.27
CA CYS A 11 -18.85 7.58 -0.91
C CYS A 11 -19.80 8.79 -0.96
N CYS A 12 -20.44 9.00 -2.11
CA CYS A 12 -21.61 9.85 -2.20
C CYS A 12 -22.79 9.11 -1.55
N ALA A 13 -23.16 9.51 -0.33
CA ALA A 13 -24.49 9.24 0.19
C ALA A 13 -25.48 10.11 -0.60
N LEU A 14 -26.31 9.50 -1.44
CA LEU A 14 -27.47 10.13 -2.05
C LEU A 14 -28.71 9.56 -1.37
N ALA A 15 -29.20 10.27 -0.37
CA ALA A 15 -30.54 10.10 0.16
C ALA A 15 -31.51 10.98 -0.64
N LYS A 16 -32.43 10.39 -1.40
CA LYS A 16 -33.68 11.04 -1.83
C LYS A 16 -34.79 10.02 -2.09
N GLY A 17 -35.95 10.28 -1.48
CA GLY A 17 -37.25 10.11 -2.13
C GLY A 17 -37.99 8.80 -1.91
N VAL A 18 -38.98 8.85 -1.02
CA VAL A 18 -39.98 7.81 -0.74
C VAL A 18 -40.87 7.58 -1.96
N SER A 19 -41.09 6.31 -2.33
CA SER A 19 -42.32 5.85 -2.98
C SER A 19 -42.59 4.43 -2.52
N ALA A 20 -43.66 4.27 -1.76
CA ALA A 20 -44.09 3.01 -1.19
C ALA A 20 -44.73 2.13 -2.26
N LEU A 21 -44.08 1.00 -2.56
CA LEU A 21 -44.74 -0.17 -3.16
C LEU A 21 -44.36 -1.38 -2.29
N ALA A 22 -45.33 -1.89 -1.54
CA ALA A 22 -45.15 -3.04 -0.67
C ALA A 22 -45.02 -4.31 -1.52
N LEU A 23 -43.79 -4.68 -1.85
CA LEU A 23 -43.43 -6.03 -2.27
C LEU A 23 -42.80 -6.74 -1.08
N SER A 24 -43.50 -7.73 -0.55
CA SER A 24 -42.99 -8.74 0.38
C SER A 24 -41.97 -9.62 -0.34
N GLY A 25 -40.77 -9.06 -0.58
CA GLY A 25 -39.58 -9.80 -0.94
C GLY A 25 -38.74 -9.97 0.32
N ALA A 26 -38.36 -11.22 0.63
CA ALA A 26 -37.27 -11.49 1.56
C ALA A 26 -35.98 -10.91 0.96
N GLY A 27 -35.79 -9.60 1.14
CA GLY A 27 -34.62 -8.88 0.71
C GLY A 27 -33.44 -9.42 1.49
N LEU A 28 -32.55 -10.13 0.80
CA LEU A 28 -31.17 -10.31 1.27
C LEU A 28 -30.62 -8.91 1.52
N VAL A 29 -30.61 -8.48 2.77
CA VAL A 29 -29.88 -7.29 3.19
C VAL A 29 -28.42 -7.63 2.94
N ALA A 30 -27.88 -7.15 1.81
CA ALA A 30 -26.46 -7.25 1.52
C ALA A 30 -25.72 -6.38 2.54
N SER A 31 -25.33 -6.99 3.66
CA SER A 31 -24.52 -6.32 4.67
C SER A 31 -23.22 -5.84 4.03
N ALA A 32 -22.93 -4.54 4.18
CA ALA A 32 -21.66 -3.99 3.75
C ALA A 32 -20.52 -4.75 4.43
N GLN A 33 -19.57 -5.23 3.64
CA GLN A 33 -18.42 -5.97 4.15
C GLN A 33 -17.53 -5.03 4.98
N ASP A 34 -17.18 -5.44 6.19
CA ASP A 34 -16.30 -4.66 7.08
C ASP A 34 -14.83 -4.89 6.72
N VAL A 35 -14.12 -3.81 6.39
CA VAL A 35 -12.69 -3.81 6.06
C VAL A 35 -11.82 -4.39 7.17
N ARG A 36 -12.27 -4.38 8.43
CA ARG A 36 -11.51 -4.90 9.57
C ARG A 36 -11.60 -6.41 9.73
N THR A 37 -12.60 -7.06 9.13
CA THR A 37 -12.88 -8.48 9.38
C THR A 37 -13.01 -9.30 8.10
N TYR A 38 -13.50 -8.70 7.01
CA TYR A 38 -13.73 -9.39 5.75
C TYR A 38 -12.44 -9.55 4.94
N ILE A 39 -12.15 -10.79 4.52
CA ILE A 39 -11.04 -11.10 3.60
C ILE A 39 -11.59 -11.15 2.17
N PRO A 40 -11.12 -10.29 1.23
CA PRO A 40 -11.58 -10.30 -0.15
C PRO A 40 -11.43 -11.67 -0.82
N ALA A 41 -12.41 -12.10 -1.60
CA ALA A 41 -12.38 -13.40 -2.28
C ALA A 41 -11.15 -13.56 -3.19
N ASN A 42 -10.73 -12.48 -3.86
CA ASN A 42 -9.49 -12.49 -4.67
C ASN A 42 -8.23 -12.63 -3.81
N ALA A 43 -8.22 -12.16 -2.56
CA ALA A 43 -7.07 -12.33 -1.66
C ALA A 43 -6.77 -13.81 -1.44
N GLN A 44 -7.82 -14.63 -1.22
CA GLN A 44 -7.67 -16.07 -0.97
C GLN A 44 -6.91 -16.80 -2.09
N LYS A 45 -7.02 -16.31 -3.34
CA LYS A 45 -6.31 -16.88 -4.50
C LYS A 45 -4.80 -16.66 -4.45
N TYR A 46 -4.33 -15.64 -3.72
CA TYR A 46 -2.93 -15.18 -3.78
C TYR A 46 -2.21 -15.22 -2.43
N LEU A 47 -2.90 -15.47 -1.30
CA LEU A 47 -2.27 -15.56 0.02
C LEU A 47 -1.13 -16.60 0.05
N HIS A 48 -1.29 -17.75 -0.63
CA HIS A 48 -0.23 -18.75 -0.71
C HIS A 48 1.03 -18.22 -1.42
N TRP A 49 0.88 -17.39 -2.46
CA TRP A 49 2.01 -16.72 -3.11
C TRP A 49 2.67 -15.70 -2.18
N VAL A 50 1.92 -15.01 -1.33
CA VAL A 50 2.51 -14.16 -0.29
C VAL A 50 3.41 -14.98 0.63
N THR A 51 2.93 -16.12 1.12
CA THR A 51 3.72 -17.03 1.96
C THR A 51 4.99 -17.52 1.28
N ILE A 52 4.89 -17.95 0.01
CA ILE A 52 6.04 -18.40 -0.77
C ILE A 52 7.06 -17.27 -0.90
N GLN A 53 6.63 -16.10 -1.38
CA GLN A 53 7.54 -15.01 -1.70
C GLN A 53 8.23 -14.44 -0.46
N TYR A 54 7.52 -14.26 0.67
CA TYR A 54 8.20 -13.75 1.87
C TYR A 54 9.16 -14.78 2.46
N LYS A 55 8.82 -16.07 2.47
CA LYS A 55 9.74 -17.10 2.99
C LYS A 55 11.01 -17.24 2.14
N GLU A 56 10.90 -17.10 0.82
CA GLU A 56 12.06 -17.15 -0.06
C GLU A 56 12.94 -15.89 0.03
N THR A 57 12.32 -14.72 0.15
CA THR A 57 13.05 -13.44 0.01
C THR A 57 13.34 -12.74 1.32
N TRP A 58 12.60 -13.03 2.39
CA TRP A 58 12.78 -12.41 3.71
C TRP A 58 12.12 -13.25 4.82
N PRO A 59 12.67 -14.45 5.13
CA PRO A 59 12.06 -15.36 6.09
C PRO A 59 12.00 -14.78 7.52
N GLU A 60 12.84 -13.81 7.85
CA GLU A 60 12.90 -13.16 9.17
C GLU A 60 11.92 -11.97 9.34
N MET A 61 11.03 -11.72 8.36
CA MET A 61 10.02 -10.65 8.48
C MET A 61 9.16 -10.85 9.75
N PRO A 62 9.19 -9.94 10.75
CA PRO A 62 8.53 -10.19 12.04
C PRO A 62 7.01 -10.32 11.95
N GLN A 63 6.38 -9.66 10.96
CA GLN A 63 4.93 -9.59 10.82
C GLN A 63 4.51 -9.82 9.36
N PRO A 64 4.61 -11.04 8.81
CA PRO A 64 4.37 -11.30 7.38
C PRO A 64 2.94 -11.01 6.93
N HIS A 65 1.98 -11.02 7.86
CA HIS A 65 0.59 -10.61 7.64
C HIS A 65 0.42 -9.11 7.32
N TYR A 66 1.49 -8.32 7.38
CA TYR A 66 1.59 -6.99 6.77
C TYR A 66 1.39 -7.01 5.26
N PHE A 67 2.02 -7.95 4.53
CA PHE A 67 1.97 -7.98 3.06
C PHE A 67 0.58 -8.08 2.48
N PRO A 68 -0.32 -8.99 2.93
CA PRO A 68 -1.67 -9.01 2.41
C PRO A 68 -2.48 -7.75 2.77
N ALA A 69 -2.22 -7.12 3.92
CA ALA A 69 -2.86 -5.85 4.26
C ALA A 69 -2.40 -4.70 3.36
N LEU A 70 -1.10 -4.65 3.04
CA LEU A 70 -0.53 -3.71 2.09
C LEU A 70 -1.12 -3.90 0.69
N ILE A 71 -1.20 -5.14 0.19
CA ILE A 71 -1.81 -5.44 -1.11
C ILE A 71 -3.28 -5.00 -1.15
N GLU A 72 -4.02 -5.27 -0.07
CA GLU A 72 -5.41 -4.85 0.01
C GLU A 72 -5.53 -3.32 -0.02
N HIS A 73 -4.72 -2.61 0.76
CA HIS A 73 -4.70 -1.15 0.77
C HIS A 73 -4.37 -0.59 -0.62
N GLU A 74 -3.37 -1.15 -1.30
CA GLU A 74 -2.90 -0.67 -2.62
C GLU A 74 -3.87 -0.97 -3.77
N SER A 75 -4.62 -2.07 -3.72
CA SER A 75 -5.44 -2.51 -4.86
C SER A 75 -6.95 -2.32 -4.67
N CYS A 76 -7.44 -2.19 -3.44
CA CYS A 76 -8.87 -2.16 -3.15
C CYS A 76 -9.41 -0.73 -2.96
N MET A 77 -10.01 -0.16 -4.01
CA MET A 77 -10.83 1.06 -3.90
C MET A 77 -12.02 0.88 -2.95
N SER A 78 -12.61 -0.32 -2.97
CA SER A 78 -13.54 -0.85 -1.98
C SER A 78 -13.40 -2.37 -1.99
N LEU A 79 -13.91 -3.05 -0.95
CA LEU A 79 -13.82 -4.52 -0.83
C LEU A 79 -14.53 -5.27 -1.97
N ALA A 80 -15.59 -4.66 -2.53
CA ALA A 80 -16.35 -5.21 -3.65
C ALA A 80 -15.84 -4.76 -5.03
N HIS A 81 -14.88 -3.84 -5.10
CA HIS A 81 -14.40 -3.33 -6.38
C HIS A 81 -13.64 -4.41 -7.15
N ALA A 82 -13.87 -4.53 -8.47
CA ALA A 82 -13.23 -5.55 -9.32
C ALA A 82 -11.68 -5.49 -9.33
N ARG A 83 -11.11 -4.34 -8.92
CA ARG A 83 -9.65 -4.16 -8.78
C ARG A 83 -9.08 -4.69 -7.45
N CYS A 84 -9.93 -4.92 -6.45
CA CYS A 84 -9.50 -5.38 -5.14
C CYS A 84 -8.83 -6.74 -5.25
N TRP A 85 -7.55 -6.80 -4.83
CA TRP A 85 -6.70 -7.98 -4.97
C TRP A 85 -6.58 -8.49 -6.42
N SER A 86 -6.69 -7.61 -7.41
CA SER A 86 -6.54 -7.98 -8.81
C SER A 86 -5.11 -7.72 -9.32
N PRO A 87 -4.42 -8.72 -9.89
CA PRO A 87 -3.12 -8.51 -10.51
C PRO A 87 -3.22 -7.68 -11.80
N THR A 88 -4.42 -7.49 -12.35
CA THR A 88 -4.69 -6.64 -13.51
C THR A 88 -5.14 -5.22 -13.12
N SER A 89 -5.15 -4.88 -11.83
CA SER A 89 -5.46 -3.52 -11.36
C SER A 89 -4.50 -2.50 -12.00
N ARG A 90 -5.05 -1.42 -12.56
CA ARG A 90 -4.25 -0.44 -13.32
C ARG A 90 -4.69 0.98 -13.06
N LEU A 91 -3.76 1.80 -12.56
CA LEU A 91 -3.77 3.25 -12.71
C LEU A 91 -2.96 3.60 -13.94
N LYS A 92 -3.51 4.37 -14.88
CA LYS A 92 -2.74 4.92 -15.98
C LYS A 92 -3.16 6.35 -16.25
N THR A 93 -2.20 7.27 -16.20
CA THR A 93 -2.36 8.68 -16.53
C THR A 93 -1.18 9.13 -17.39
N SER A 94 -1.17 10.40 -17.82
CA SER A 94 0.02 11.00 -18.45
C SER A 94 1.22 11.11 -17.51
N ARG A 95 1.02 11.07 -16.18
CA ARG A 95 2.09 11.23 -15.19
C ARG A 95 2.67 9.92 -14.71
N GLU A 96 1.87 8.85 -14.70
CA GLU A 96 2.28 7.57 -14.13
C GLU A 96 1.43 6.39 -14.58
N GLU A 97 2.00 5.20 -14.42
CA GLU A 97 1.31 3.92 -14.44
C GLU A 97 1.58 3.16 -13.14
N GLY A 98 0.52 2.76 -12.45
CA GLY A 98 0.54 1.86 -11.28
C GLY A 98 -0.06 0.51 -11.66
N ALA A 99 0.71 -0.57 -11.46
CA ALA A 99 0.35 -1.90 -11.93
C ALA A 99 0.15 -2.92 -10.79
N GLY A 100 -0.97 -3.63 -10.84
CA GLY A 100 -1.24 -4.85 -10.09
C GLY A 100 -1.43 -4.69 -8.59
N LEU A 101 -1.14 -5.77 -7.86
CA LEU A 101 -1.42 -5.98 -6.44
C LEU A 101 -0.75 -4.93 -5.54
N GLY A 102 0.47 -4.51 -5.86
CA GLY A 102 1.19 -3.46 -5.13
C GLY A 102 1.21 -2.10 -5.83
N GLN A 103 0.41 -1.96 -6.91
CA GLN A 103 0.38 -0.78 -7.77
C GLN A 103 1.78 -0.35 -8.27
N LEU A 104 2.68 -1.28 -8.63
CA LEU A 104 4.07 -0.97 -9.03
C LEU A 104 4.14 0.23 -9.98
N THR A 105 4.91 1.27 -9.62
CA THR A 105 4.84 2.56 -10.33
C THR A 105 5.98 2.75 -11.30
N ARG A 106 5.65 3.19 -12.52
CA ARG A 106 6.53 4.05 -13.31
C ARG A 106 5.92 5.43 -13.46
N ALA A 107 6.74 6.46 -13.34
CA ALA A 107 6.32 7.84 -13.49
C ALA A 107 7.10 8.52 -14.60
N TYR A 108 6.44 9.45 -15.29
CA TYR A 108 6.96 10.11 -16.48
C TYR A 108 7.21 11.60 -16.22
N ASN A 109 8.14 12.16 -17.00
CA ASN A 109 8.26 13.59 -17.21
C ASN A 109 7.23 14.06 -18.25
N SER A 110 7.09 15.37 -18.44
CA SER A 110 6.16 15.93 -19.43
C SER A 110 6.51 15.58 -20.88
N ASP A 111 7.77 15.26 -21.16
CA ASP A 111 8.25 14.79 -22.47
C ASP A 111 8.06 13.27 -22.69
N GLY A 112 7.48 12.56 -21.71
CA GLY A 112 7.27 11.12 -21.75
C GLY A 112 8.46 10.27 -21.28
N SER A 113 9.62 10.87 -20.99
CA SER A 113 10.77 10.15 -20.45
C SER A 113 10.49 9.61 -19.02
N ILE A 114 11.12 8.49 -18.67
CA ILE A 114 10.92 7.86 -17.36
C ILE A 114 11.67 8.65 -16.28
N ARG A 115 10.91 9.13 -15.28
CA ARG A 115 11.44 9.78 -14.07
C ARG A 115 11.67 8.80 -12.93
N PHE A 116 10.88 7.74 -12.87
CA PHE A 116 10.94 6.71 -11.84
C PHE A 116 10.36 5.40 -12.36
N ASP A 117 10.93 4.26 -11.94
CA ASP A 117 10.41 2.93 -12.27
C ASP A 117 10.72 1.95 -11.14
N ALA A 118 9.71 1.64 -10.33
CA ALA A 118 9.81 0.70 -9.21
C ALA A 118 10.14 -0.73 -9.68
N LEU A 119 9.53 -1.17 -10.78
CA LEU A 119 9.74 -2.52 -11.33
C LEU A 119 11.18 -2.65 -11.79
N ASN A 120 11.65 -1.72 -12.62
CA ASN A 120 13.03 -1.75 -13.12
C ASN A 120 14.06 -1.62 -11.98
N ASN A 121 13.76 -0.85 -10.94
CA ASN A 121 14.62 -0.78 -9.76
C ASN A 121 14.69 -2.11 -9.01
N MET A 122 13.57 -2.80 -8.81
CA MET A 122 13.58 -4.07 -8.08
C MET A 122 14.20 -5.21 -8.89
N ARG A 123 14.11 -5.19 -10.22
CA ARG A 123 14.88 -6.14 -11.07
C ARG A 123 16.39 -6.02 -10.89
N LYS A 124 16.91 -4.88 -10.44
CA LYS A 124 18.33 -4.74 -10.10
C LYS A 124 18.66 -5.33 -8.73
N VAL A 125 17.68 -5.38 -7.82
CA VAL A 125 17.81 -5.95 -6.48
C VAL A 125 17.77 -7.48 -6.55
N ASP A 126 16.87 -8.04 -7.37
CA ASP A 126 16.76 -9.49 -7.58
C ASP A 126 16.66 -9.84 -9.08
N PRO A 127 17.79 -9.80 -9.81
CA PRO A 127 17.80 -9.97 -11.26
C PRO A 127 17.37 -11.37 -11.71
N GLN A 128 17.64 -12.40 -10.91
CA GLN A 128 17.27 -13.78 -11.24
C GLN A 128 15.80 -14.03 -10.91
N GLY A 129 15.35 -13.65 -9.71
CA GLY A 129 13.95 -13.87 -9.29
C GLY A 129 12.93 -12.98 -10.00
N LEU A 130 13.35 -11.90 -10.66
CA LEU A 130 12.46 -10.97 -11.39
C LEU A 130 12.78 -10.87 -12.89
N ASN A 131 13.50 -11.84 -13.46
CA ASN A 131 13.88 -11.84 -14.87
C ASN A 131 12.66 -11.73 -15.82
N GLU A 132 11.57 -12.41 -15.47
CA GLU A 132 10.34 -12.52 -16.26
C GLU A 132 9.32 -11.43 -15.93
N LEU A 133 9.54 -10.62 -14.89
CA LEU A 133 8.68 -9.49 -14.57
C LEU A 133 9.14 -8.26 -15.35
N ARG A 134 8.30 -7.79 -16.26
CA ARG A 134 8.54 -6.64 -17.15
C ARG A 134 7.23 -5.87 -17.34
N TRP A 135 7.28 -4.66 -17.87
CA TRP A 135 6.05 -3.87 -18.07
C TRP A 135 5.04 -4.50 -19.05
N ASP A 136 5.49 -5.35 -19.97
CA ASP A 136 4.65 -6.13 -20.89
C ASP A 136 4.08 -7.41 -20.24
N THR A 137 4.71 -7.94 -19.19
CA THR A 137 4.27 -9.16 -18.46
C THR A 137 3.73 -8.91 -17.05
N VAL A 138 3.79 -7.67 -16.57
CA VAL A 138 3.53 -7.34 -15.16
C VAL A 138 2.16 -7.86 -14.73
N TYR A 139 1.14 -7.73 -15.56
CA TYR A 139 -0.24 -8.11 -15.25
C TYR A 139 -0.50 -9.63 -15.26
N GLN A 140 0.44 -10.42 -15.80
CA GLN A 140 0.37 -11.88 -15.90
C GLN A 140 1.16 -12.58 -14.80
N ARG A 141 1.93 -11.84 -13.99
CA ARG A 141 2.85 -12.37 -12.98
C ARG A 141 2.49 -11.93 -11.56
N PRO A 142 1.33 -12.36 -11.02
CA PRO A 142 0.92 -12.02 -9.65
C PRO A 142 1.96 -12.44 -8.60
N ASP A 143 2.60 -13.59 -8.80
CA ASP A 143 3.69 -14.12 -7.98
C ASP A 143 4.87 -13.12 -7.91
N LEU A 144 5.33 -12.62 -9.06
CA LEU A 144 6.45 -11.68 -9.10
C LEU A 144 6.05 -10.25 -8.71
N GLN A 145 4.79 -9.84 -8.92
CA GLN A 145 4.29 -8.60 -8.33
C GLN A 145 4.42 -8.63 -6.80
N ILE A 146 4.00 -9.73 -6.17
CA ILE A 146 4.12 -9.93 -4.72
C ILE A 146 5.60 -9.93 -4.29
N ARG A 147 6.46 -10.61 -5.05
CA ARG A 147 7.91 -10.61 -4.80
C ARG A 147 8.48 -9.19 -4.75
N VAL A 148 8.10 -8.33 -5.69
CA VAL A 148 8.50 -6.91 -5.69
C VAL A 148 8.04 -6.18 -4.43
N ILE A 149 6.80 -6.42 -3.97
CA ILE A 149 6.30 -5.83 -2.73
C ILE A 149 7.20 -6.21 -1.55
N VAL A 150 7.51 -7.50 -1.41
CA VAL A 150 8.38 -8.00 -0.32
C VAL A 150 9.78 -7.39 -0.41
N LEU A 151 10.39 -7.38 -1.59
CA LEU A 151 11.73 -6.83 -1.80
C LEU A 151 11.79 -5.33 -1.51
N MET A 152 10.79 -4.55 -1.94
CA MET A 152 10.71 -3.12 -1.64
C MET A 152 10.58 -2.87 -0.14
N THR A 153 9.71 -3.62 0.55
CA THR A 153 9.56 -3.52 2.01
C THR A 153 10.85 -3.90 2.71
N ARG A 154 11.49 -5.01 2.33
CA ARG A 154 12.79 -5.45 2.89
C ARG A 154 13.87 -4.40 2.71
N GLN A 155 13.98 -3.82 1.50
CA GLN A 155 14.96 -2.77 1.23
C GLN A 155 14.73 -1.55 2.14
N ASN A 156 13.49 -1.10 2.30
CA ASN A 156 13.18 -0.01 3.23
C ASN A 156 13.49 -0.38 4.68
N TRP A 157 13.08 -1.57 5.12
CA TRP A 157 13.33 -2.09 6.46
C TRP A 157 14.83 -2.10 6.79
N SER A 158 15.65 -2.68 5.93
CA SER A 158 17.10 -2.77 6.15
C SER A 158 17.78 -1.41 6.26
N ARG A 159 17.21 -0.36 5.63
CA ARG A 159 17.72 1.02 5.74
C ARG A 159 17.27 1.72 7.02
N ILE A 160 16.22 1.23 7.67
CA ILE A 160 15.64 1.80 8.90
C ILE A 160 16.12 1.01 10.13
N GLN A 161 16.52 -0.25 9.99
CA GLN A 161 16.70 -1.17 11.12
C GLN A 161 17.69 -0.71 12.19
N ASN A 162 18.79 -0.07 11.78
CA ASN A 162 19.80 0.45 12.70
C ASN A 162 19.40 1.79 13.34
N LEU A 163 18.33 2.42 12.84
CA LEU A 163 17.84 3.72 13.30
C LEU A 163 16.65 3.57 14.26
N VAL A 164 15.84 2.53 14.08
CA VAL A 164 14.62 2.29 14.87
C VAL A 164 14.69 0.86 15.41
N PRO A 165 14.99 0.67 16.70
CA PRO A 165 15.28 -0.64 17.26
C PRO A 165 14.03 -1.51 17.46
N GLU A 166 12.88 -0.90 17.72
CA GLU A 166 11.62 -1.63 17.96
C GLU A 166 10.93 -1.97 16.63
N ASP A 167 10.58 -3.25 16.45
CA ASP A 167 10.11 -3.79 15.18
C ASP A 167 8.76 -3.23 14.73
N GLY A 168 7.83 -2.94 15.65
CA GLY A 168 6.54 -2.34 15.35
C GLY A 168 6.69 -0.93 14.78
N ALA A 169 7.38 -0.04 15.49
CA ALA A 169 7.69 1.31 15.04
C ALA A 169 8.51 1.31 13.75
N ARG A 170 9.44 0.37 13.60
CA ARG A 170 10.20 0.17 12.37
C ARG A 170 9.28 -0.23 11.21
N LEU A 171 8.30 -1.11 11.43
CA LEU A 171 7.32 -1.49 10.41
C LEU A 171 6.46 -0.30 9.99
N HIS A 172 5.98 0.50 10.94
CA HIS A 172 5.20 1.71 10.66
C HIS A 172 5.97 2.68 9.75
N MET A 173 7.24 2.90 10.06
CA MET A 173 8.12 3.74 9.24
C MET A 173 8.45 3.10 7.89
N THR A 174 8.62 1.78 7.85
CA THR A 174 8.85 1.04 6.60
C THR A 174 7.66 1.17 5.65
N ASP A 175 6.44 1.09 6.16
CA ASP A 175 5.21 1.33 5.42
C ASP A 175 5.11 2.78 4.92
N ALA A 176 5.40 3.75 5.80
CA ALA A 176 5.48 5.16 5.42
C ALA A 176 6.50 5.40 4.30
N ALA A 177 7.64 4.68 4.28
CA ALA A 177 8.63 4.73 3.22
C ALA A 177 8.19 3.99 1.94
N TYR A 178 7.41 2.92 2.05
CA TYR A 178 6.86 2.21 0.89
C TYR A 178 5.95 3.14 0.07
N ASN A 179 5.05 3.85 0.75
CA ASN A 179 4.17 4.82 0.13
C ASN A 179 4.89 6.15 -0.18
N GLY A 180 5.54 6.75 0.81
CA GLY A 180 6.05 8.12 0.74
C GLY A 180 7.50 8.27 0.25
N GLY A 181 8.21 7.16 0.06
CA GLY A 181 9.64 7.14 -0.24
C GLY A 181 10.53 7.29 1.01
N LEU A 182 11.60 6.48 1.07
CA LEU A 182 12.55 6.42 2.18
C LEU A 182 13.20 7.78 2.50
N GLY A 183 13.66 8.52 1.49
CA GLY A 183 14.31 9.82 1.73
C GLY A 183 13.40 10.83 2.43
N GLY A 184 12.11 10.82 2.09
CA GLY A 184 11.12 11.69 2.74
C GLY A 184 10.91 11.31 4.20
N LEU A 185 10.79 10.00 4.49
CA LEU A 185 10.72 9.50 5.87
C LEU A 185 11.96 9.90 6.68
N LEU A 186 13.16 9.71 6.15
CA LEU A 186 14.39 10.01 6.88
C LEU A 186 14.52 11.50 7.22
N ASN A 187 14.05 12.38 6.33
CA ASN A 187 13.97 13.81 6.61
C ASN A 187 12.95 14.12 7.71
N GLU A 188 11.78 13.48 7.69
CA GLU A 188 10.75 13.63 8.73
C GLU A 188 11.23 13.11 10.10
N ARG A 189 11.94 11.97 10.16
CA ARG A 189 12.61 11.50 11.37
C ARG A 189 13.62 12.50 11.90
N ARG A 190 14.49 13.03 11.03
CA ARG A 190 15.50 14.02 11.43
C ARG A 190 14.84 15.29 11.98
N ALA A 191 13.78 15.75 11.33
CA ALA A 191 13.02 16.90 11.81
C ALA A 191 12.30 16.61 13.14
N CYS A 192 11.81 15.39 13.36
CA CYS A 192 11.26 14.96 14.66
C CYS A 192 12.33 14.99 15.75
N ALA A 193 13.53 14.46 15.50
CA ALA A 193 14.62 14.46 16.48
C ALA A 193 15.00 15.86 17.01
N GLY A 194 14.72 16.93 16.24
CA GLY A 194 14.95 18.31 16.64
C GLY A 194 13.74 19.03 17.24
N ARG A 195 12.62 18.34 17.49
CA ARG A 195 11.40 18.91 18.08
C ARG A 195 11.19 18.41 19.49
N ASP A 196 10.88 19.33 20.40
CA ASP A 196 10.55 18.99 21.79
C ASP A 196 9.40 17.99 21.87
N GLY A 197 9.60 16.93 22.65
CA GLY A 197 8.61 15.86 22.86
C GLY A 197 8.42 14.89 21.68
N CYS A 198 9.26 14.95 20.64
CA CYS A 198 9.17 14.05 19.49
C CYS A 198 10.25 12.94 19.56
N ASP A 199 9.83 11.68 19.66
CA ASP A 199 10.72 10.53 19.59
C ASP A 199 10.88 10.08 18.12
N PRO A 200 12.08 10.25 17.51
CA PRO A 200 12.31 9.85 16.13
C PRO A 200 12.32 8.32 15.93
N ASN A 201 12.22 7.52 17.00
CA ASN A 201 12.10 6.07 16.95
C ASN A 201 10.66 5.58 17.08
N GLN A 202 9.70 6.51 17.19
CA GLN A 202 8.27 6.20 17.23
C GLN A 202 7.55 6.86 16.06
N TRP A 203 6.62 6.14 15.46
CA TRP A 203 5.79 6.69 14.38
C TRP A 203 4.59 7.45 14.94
N PHE A 204 3.67 6.71 15.56
CA PHE A 204 2.41 7.25 16.07
C PHE A 204 2.68 8.22 17.22
N GLY A 205 2.00 9.36 17.19
CA GLY A 205 2.21 10.42 18.18
C GLY A 205 3.49 11.24 18.01
N HIS A 206 4.43 10.83 17.14
CA HIS A 206 5.75 11.45 16.98
C HIS A 206 6.06 11.78 15.51
N VAL A 207 6.81 10.92 14.78
CA VAL A 207 7.24 11.21 13.39
C VAL A 207 6.05 11.51 12.47
N GLU A 208 4.89 10.88 12.68
CA GLU A 208 3.71 11.15 11.87
C GLU A 208 3.22 12.62 11.98
N LYS A 209 3.46 13.29 13.11
CA LYS A 209 3.10 14.71 13.32
C LYS A 209 4.09 15.66 12.63
N VAL A 210 5.18 15.14 12.07
CA VAL A 210 6.21 15.89 11.37
C VAL A 210 6.15 15.58 9.89
N CYS A 211 5.32 16.29 9.15
CA CYS A 211 5.13 16.04 7.73
C CYS A 211 5.84 17.09 6.88
N LEU A 212 6.80 16.65 6.06
CA LEU A 212 7.55 17.51 5.14
C LEU A 212 7.12 17.31 3.68
N LYS A 213 6.13 16.45 3.46
CA LYS A 213 5.50 16.21 2.16
C LYS A 213 4.58 17.38 1.81
N SER A 214 4.25 17.50 0.51
CA SER A 214 3.31 18.52 0.03
C SER A 214 1.97 18.43 0.75
N THR A 215 1.44 19.58 1.17
CA THR A 215 0.08 19.73 1.69
C THR A 215 -0.93 20.11 0.60
N LYS A 216 -0.47 20.32 -0.64
CA LYS A 216 -1.37 20.59 -1.78
C LYS A 216 -2.22 19.35 -2.10
N PRO A 217 -3.52 19.53 -2.39
CA PRO A 217 -4.39 18.45 -2.83
C PRO A 217 -3.85 17.74 -4.09
N LEU A 218 -3.95 16.41 -4.10
CA LEU A 218 -3.55 15.55 -5.22
C LEU A 218 -4.74 14.70 -5.68
N TYR A 219 -5.03 13.62 -4.95
CA TYR A 219 -6.04 12.62 -5.31
C TYR A 219 -7.20 12.66 -4.31
N GLY A 220 -8.43 12.71 -4.82
CA GLY A 220 -9.63 12.73 -3.97
C GLY A 220 -9.69 13.92 -2.99
N GLY A 221 -9.01 15.03 -3.31
CA GLY A 221 -8.89 16.20 -2.45
C GLY A 221 -7.86 16.07 -1.31
N ARG A 222 -7.16 14.94 -1.21
CA ARG A 222 -6.19 14.67 -0.15
C ARG A 222 -4.79 15.13 -0.54
N SER A 223 -4.05 15.63 0.43
CA SER A 223 -2.64 15.95 0.20
C SER A 223 -1.77 14.70 0.25
N ALA A 224 -0.59 14.89 -0.29
CA ALA A 224 0.53 13.99 -0.17
C ALA A 224 0.82 13.59 1.30
N CYS A 225 0.78 14.56 2.21
CA CYS A 225 0.89 14.31 3.63
C CYS A 225 -0.22 13.38 4.16
N ASP A 226 -1.48 13.73 3.87
CA ASP A 226 -2.66 13.01 4.39
C ASP A 226 -2.70 11.57 3.91
N ILE A 227 -2.32 11.34 2.64
CA ILE A 227 -2.27 10.01 2.04
C ILE A 227 -1.27 9.14 2.80
N ASN A 228 -0.07 9.66 3.05
CA ASN A 228 0.99 8.90 3.70
C ASN A 228 0.66 8.54 5.16
N ARG A 229 0.08 9.46 5.93
CA ARG A 229 -0.28 9.17 7.34
C ARG A 229 -1.40 8.15 7.46
N HIS A 230 -2.40 8.30 6.61
CA HIS A 230 -3.49 7.34 6.54
C HIS A 230 -3.03 5.98 6.04
N HIS A 231 -2.08 5.91 5.11
CA HIS A 231 -1.56 4.65 4.60
C HIS A 231 -1.06 3.76 5.75
N VAL A 232 -0.21 4.31 6.62
CA VAL A 232 0.30 3.58 7.79
C VAL A 232 -0.83 3.17 8.72
N TYR A 233 -1.75 4.08 9.04
CA TYR A 233 -2.86 3.76 9.94
C TYR A 233 -3.78 2.66 9.36
N ASP A 234 -4.17 2.78 8.09
CA ASP A 234 -5.09 1.84 7.44
C ASP A 234 -4.46 0.46 7.26
N VAL A 235 -3.21 0.39 6.80
CA VAL A 235 -2.50 -0.88 6.66
C VAL A 235 -2.34 -1.55 8.03
N ILE A 236 -1.76 -0.85 9.00
CA ILE A 236 -1.34 -1.45 10.28
C ILE A 236 -2.52 -1.71 11.23
N HIS A 237 -3.40 -0.72 11.43
CA HIS A 237 -4.45 -0.83 12.44
C HIS A 237 -5.78 -1.34 11.89
N THR A 238 -6.06 -1.11 10.60
CA THR A 238 -7.37 -1.45 10.03
C THR A 238 -7.33 -2.79 9.30
N ARG A 239 -6.33 -3.04 8.44
CA ARG A 239 -6.32 -4.21 7.55
C ARG A 239 -5.45 -5.35 8.04
N MET A 240 -4.29 -5.07 8.62
CA MET A 240 -3.34 -6.10 9.07
C MET A 240 -3.94 -7.12 10.06
N PRO A 241 -4.77 -6.73 11.06
CA PRO A 241 -5.23 -7.68 12.08
C PRO A 241 -5.96 -8.92 11.53
N LYS A 242 -6.83 -8.78 10.52
CA LYS A 242 -7.60 -9.91 9.96
C LYS A 242 -6.75 -10.91 9.17
N TYR A 243 -5.54 -10.53 8.76
CA TYR A 243 -4.62 -11.42 8.06
C TYR A 243 -3.70 -12.22 8.99
N LYS A 244 -3.81 -12.01 10.31
CA LYS A 244 -3.07 -12.81 11.28
C LYS A 244 -3.40 -14.30 11.06
N TRP A 245 -2.36 -15.13 10.96
CA TRP A 245 -2.44 -16.57 10.69
C TRP A 245 -2.95 -16.97 9.30
N LYS A 246 -2.97 -16.05 8.33
CA LYS A 246 -3.37 -16.34 6.94
C LYS A 246 -2.20 -16.50 5.97
N VAL A 247 -0.98 -16.17 6.39
CA VAL A 247 0.26 -16.26 5.61
C VAL A 247 1.39 -16.82 6.45
#